data_AF-A0A3M6KFH4-F1
#
_entry.id   AF-A0A3M6KFH4-F1
#
_cell.length_a   1.000
_cell.length_b   1.000
_cell.length_c   1.000
_cell.angle_alpha   90.00
_cell.angle_beta   90.00
_cell.angle_gamma   90.00
#
_symmetry.space_group_name_H-M   'P 1'
#
loop_
_entity.id
_entity.type
_entity.pdbx_description
1 polymer ?
#
loop_
_entity_poly.entity_id
_entity_poly.type
_entity_poly.pdbx_seq_one_letter_code
_entity_poly.pdbx_strand_id
1 'polypeptide(L)'
;MDKLDFDVIVVGGGPAGSSAARMAAENGCTVALIEKEKEIAETVRTSGVTWISDIKKFGIPENCYNPIKKFSFCSPKNTVLIEDKVAKAAVLDVRK
;
A
#
# COMPACT_ATOMS: atom_id res chain seq x y z
N MET A 1 29.20 21.27 -5.54
CA MET A 1 28.01 20.41 -5.30
C MET A 1 27.62 19.86 -6.64
N ASP A 2 27.56 18.55 -6.76
CA ASP A 2 27.15 17.91 -8.01
C ASP A 2 25.65 18.05 -8.17
N LYS A 3 25.22 18.40 -9.39
CA LYS A 3 23.81 18.53 -9.75
C LYS A 3 23.34 17.21 -10.34
N LEU A 4 22.21 16.72 -9.85
CA LEU A 4 21.50 15.59 -10.44
C LEU A 4 20.23 16.12 -11.11
N ASP A 5 19.95 15.63 -12.31
CA ASP A 5 18.77 16.00 -13.09
C ASP A 5 17.85 14.77 -13.20
N PHE A 6 16.56 14.97 -12.92
CA PHE A 6 15.50 13.97 -13.00
C PHE A 6 14.26 14.59 -13.65
N ASP A 7 13.51 13.81 -14.41
CA ASP A 7 12.24 14.26 -14.99
C ASP A 7 11.17 14.44 -13.90
N VAL A 8 11.18 13.57 -12.88
CA VAL A 8 10.21 13.58 -11.78
C VAL A 8 10.92 13.37 -10.44
N ILE A 9 10.59 14.21 -9.46
CA ILE A 9 10.99 14.02 -8.06
C ILE A 9 9.72 13.78 -7.22
N VAL A 10 9.67 12.64 -6.54
CA VAL A 10 8.59 12.27 -5.62
C VAL A 10 9.11 12.35 -4.19
N VAL A 11 8.43 13.14 -3.36
CA VAL A 11 8.77 13.30 -1.94
C VAL A 11 7.72 12.58 -1.09
N GLY A 12 8.16 11.50 -0.42
CA GLY A 12 7.36 10.60 0.41
C GLY A 12 7.27 9.19 -0.19
N GLY A 13 7.80 8.20 0.51
CA GLY A 13 7.86 6.78 0.14
C GLY A 13 6.66 5.94 0.58
N GLY A 14 5.57 6.59 1.03
CA GLY A 14 4.32 5.90 1.34
C GLY A 14 3.60 5.35 0.09
N PRO A 15 2.46 4.64 0.27
CA PRO A 15 1.77 3.96 -0.83
C PRO A 15 1.46 4.84 -2.04
N ALA A 16 1.07 6.10 -1.82
CA ALA A 16 0.79 7.03 -2.90
C ALA A 16 2.06 7.43 -3.68
N GLY A 17 3.13 7.78 -2.95
CA GLY A 17 4.38 8.24 -3.57
C GLY A 17 5.15 7.13 -4.26
N SER A 18 5.25 5.94 -3.65
CA SER A 18 5.87 4.78 -4.31
C SER A 18 5.09 4.35 -5.55
N SER A 19 3.76 4.39 -5.52
CA SER A 19 2.92 4.12 -6.70
C SER A 19 3.12 5.16 -7.81
N ALA A 20 3.20 6.45 -7.46
CA ALA A 20 3.45 7.52 -8.42
C ALA A 20 4.84 7.41 -9.06
N ALA A 21 5.88 7.17 -8.24
CA ALA A 21 7.25 6.97 -8.69
C ALA A 21 7.36 5.75 -9.62
N ARG A 22 6.74 4.62 -9.24
CA ARG A 22 6.68 3.40 -10.06
C ARG A 22 6.03 3.67 -11.41
N MET A 23 4.87 4.31 -11.43
CA MET A 23 4.16 4.62 -12.68
C MET A 23 4.97 5.55 -13.58
N ALA A 24 5.58 6.61 -13.03
CA ALA A 24 6.41 7.52 -13.81
C ALA A 24 7.63 6.80 -14.43
N ALA A 25 8.31 5.95 -13.65
CA ALA A 25 9.45 5.16 -14.13
C ALA A 25 9.04 4.15 -15.22
N GLU A 26 7.90 3.47 -15.06
CA GLU A 26 7.36 2.56 -16.08
C GLU A 26 7.00 3.26 -17.40
N ASN A 27 6.73 4.57 -17.35
CA ASN A 27 6.47 5.40 -18.53
C ASN A 27 7.73 6.10 -19.07
N GLY A 28 8.93 5.70 -18.60
CA GLY A 28 10.21 6.13 -19.17
C GLY A 28 10.82 7.39 -18.57
N CYS A 29 10.24 7.95 -17.49
CA CYS A 29 10.85 9.06 -16.78
C CYS A 29 12.04 8.61 -15.92
N THR A 30 13.06 9.44 -15.82
CA THR A 30 14.04 9.37 -14.73
C THR A 30 13.41 9.90 -13.45
N VAL A 31 13.38 9.08 -12.39
CA VAL A 31 12.65 9.40 -11.15
C VAL A 31 13.55 9.33 -9.93
N ALA A 32 13.48 10.35 -9.08
CA ALA A 32 13.99 10.30 -7.72
C ALA A 32 12.84 10.15 -6.72
N LEU A 33 12.83 9.09 -5.92
CA LEU A 33 11.93 8.92 -4.77
C LEU A 33 12.69 9.19 -3.48
N ILE A 34 12.19 10.12 -2.67
CA ILE A 34 12.83 10.55 -1.43
C ILE A 34 11.91 10.20 -0.26
N GLU A 35 12.44 9.50 0.75
CA GLU A 35 11.78 9.23 2.01
C GLU A 35 12.62 9.82 3.15
N LYS A 36 11.94 10.32 4.19
CA LYS A 36 12.56 10.87 5.39
C LYS A 36 13.13 9.76 6.26
N GLU A 37 12.40 8.66 6.40
CA GLU A 37 12.83 7.50 7.18
C GLU A 37 13.99 6.77 6.47
N LYS A 38 14.73 5.95 7.22
CA LYS A 38 15.90 5.25 6.69
C LYS A 38 15.52 4.20 5.66
N GLU A 39 14.35 3.60 5.81
CA GLU A 39 13.80 2.58 4.92
C GLU A 39 12.30 2.78 4.67
N ILE A 40 11.83 2.29 3.52
CA ILE A 40 10.40 2.30 3.19
C ILE A 40 9.65 1.45 4.22
N ALA A 41 8.52 1.96 4.70
CA ALA A 41 7.68 1.31 5.71
C ALA A 41 8.35 1.06 7.08
N GLU A 42 9.43 1.80 7.40
CA GLU A 42 10.08 1.77 8.73
C GLU A 42 9.04 1.96 9.84
N THR A 43 8.27 3.06 9.78
CA THR A 43 7.16 3.28 10.70
C THR A 43 5.83 2.92 10.06
N VAL A 44 5.15 1.91 10.63
CA VAL A 44 3.82 1.48 10.17
C VAL A 44 2.73 2.24 10.93
N ARG A 45 2.05 3.15 10.23
CA ARG A 45 0.90 3.93 10.74
C ARG A 45 -0.37 3.66 9.93
N THR A 46 -0.72 2.39 9.76
CA THR A 46 -1.91 1.97 9.03
C THR A 46 -2.39 0.60 9.52
N SER A 47 -3.67 0.31 9.34
CA SER A 47 -4.20 -1.05 9.52
C SER A 47 -3.81 -2.00 8.39
N GLY A 48 -3.31 -1.46 7.26
CA GLY A 48 -2.97 -2.23 6.06
C GLY A 48 -4.19 -2.74 5.29
N VAL A 49 -5.42 -2.41 5.70
CA VAL A 49 -6.63 -2.92 5.04
C VAL A 49 -6.84 -2.25 3.69
N THR A 50 -6.99 -3.05 2.65
CA THR A 50 -7.33 -2.60 1.29
C THR A 50 -8.19 -3.62 0.56
N TRP A 51 -8.64 -3.30 -0.66
CA TRP A 51 -9.43 -4.20 -1.49
C TRP A 51 -8.56 -5.17 -2.29
N ILE A 52 -9.00 -6.42 -2.41
CA ILE A 52 -8.33 -7.43 -3.23
C ILE A 52 -8.32 -7.03 -4.72
N SER A 53 -9.32 -6.26 -5.17
CA SER A 53 -9.33 -5.69 -6.53
C SER A 53 -8.13 -4.78 -6.78
N ASP A 54 -7.77 -3.95 -5.81
CA ASP A 54 -6.63 -3.03 -5.94
C ASP A 54 -5.32 -3.79 -5.85
N ILE A 55 -5.20 -4.74 -4.93
CA ILE A 55 -4.05 -5.66 -4.83
C ILE A 55 -3.75 -6.32 -6.18
N LYS A 56 -4.79 -6.88 -6.82
CA LYS A 56 -4.66 -7.50 -8.15
C LYS A 56 -4.27 -6.48 -9.22
N LYS A 57 -4.87 -5.29 -9.20
CA LYS A 57 -4.56 -4.21 -10.14
C LYS A 57 -3.10 -3.75 -10.05
N PHE A 58 -2.53 -3.70 -8.84
CA PHE A 58 -1.14 -3.32 -8.61
C PHE A 58 -0.16 -4.50 -8.69
N GLY A 59 -0.64 -5.72 -8.96
CA GLY A 59 0.21 -6.90 -9.07
C GLY A 59 0.91 -7.29 -7.76
N ILE A 60 0.30 -7.01 -6.60
CA ILE A 60 0.89 -7.32 -5.30
C ILE A 60 0.90 -8.84 -5.09
N PRO A 61 2.05 -9.45 -4.74
CA PRO A 61 2.18 -10.90 -4.53
C PRO A 61 1.27 -11.43 -3.42
N GLU A 62 0.78 -12.68 -3.57
CA GLU A 62 -0.12 -13.31 -2.59
C GLU A 62 0.50 -13.48 -1.20
N ASN A 63 1.82 -13.57 -1.10
CA ASN A 63 2.54 -13.67 0.17
C ASN A 63 2.71 -12.32 0.91
N CYS A 64 2.27 -11.21 0.30
CA CYS A 64 2.33 -9.86 0.87
C CYS A 64 0.99 -9.41 1.50
N TYR A 65 -0.01 -10.28 1.61
CA TYR A 65 -1.29 -9.93 2.25
C TYR A 65 -2.06 -11.11 2.82
N ASN A 66 -2.94 -10.82 3.78
CA ASN A 66 -3.84 -11.79 4.38
C ASN A 66 -5.31 -11.46 4.05
N PRO A 67 -6.02 -12.32 3.28
CA PRO A 67 -7.42 -12.09 2.92
C PRO A 67 -8.39 -12.04 4.11
N ILE A 68 -9.38 -11.15 4.04
CA ILE A 68 -10.43 -10.96 5.05
C ILE A 68 -11.78 -11.40 4.48
N LYS A 69 -12.45 -12.31 5.20
CA LYS A 69 -13.79 -12.83 4.85
C LYS A 69 -14.89 -12.38 5.80
N LYS A 70 -14.52 -11.83 6.96
CA LYS A 70 -15.44 -11.50 8.06
C LYS A 70 -15.12 -10.11 8.60
N PHE A 71 -16.15 -9.28 8.75
CA PHE A 71 -16.09 -7.95 9.35
C PHE A 71 -17.07 -7.91 10.53
N SER A 72 -16.57 -7.56 11.71
CA SER A 72 -17.39 -7.42 12.91
C SER A 72 -17.51 -5.94 13.28
N PHE A 73 -18.73 -5.48 13.47
CA PHE A 73 -19.05 -4.15 13.96
C PHE A 73 -19.59 -4.28 15.38
N CYS A 74 -18.90 -3.68 16.35
CA CYS A 74 -19.23 -3.82 17.77
C CYS A 74 -19.60 -2.46 18.36
N SER A 75 -20.64 -2.45 19.19
CA SER A 75 -21.00 -1.37 20.12
C SER A 75 -21.02 -1.96 21.55
N PRO A 76 -21.10 -1.14 22.62
CA PRO A 76 -21.04 -1.67 23.99
C PRO A 76 -22.07 -2.78 24.31
N LYS A 77 -23.19 -2.85 23.58
CA LYS A 77 -24.27 -3.83 23.81
C LYS A 77 -24.66 -4.66 22.59
N ASN A 78 -24.13 -4.38 21.40
CA ASN A 78 -24.54 -5.06 20.17
C ASN A 78 -23.32 -5.40 19.31
N THR A 79 -23.45 -6.50 18.56
CA THR A 79 -22.45 -6.93 17.58
C THR A 79 -23.16 -7.33 16.29
N VAL A 80 -22.63 -6.89 15.15
CA VAL A 80 -23.09 -7.29 13.81
C VAL A 80 -21.91 -7.92 13.09
N LEU A 81 -22.11 -9.12 12.55
CA LEU A 81 -21.13 -9.82 11.72
C LEU A 81 -21.57 -9.76 10.25
N ILE A 82 -20.68 -9.31 9.38
CA ILE A 82 -20.79 -9.42 7.93
C ILE A 82 -19.77 -10.44 7.45
N GLU A 83 -20.23 -11.51 6.80
CA GLU A 83 -19.35 -12.55 6.25
C GLU A 83 -19.70 -12.90 4.80
N ASP A 84 -18.67 -13.31 4.04
CA ASP A 84 -18.80 -13.75 2.65
C ASP A 84 -17.89 -14.97 2.41
N LYS A 85 -18.25 -15.82 1.44
CA LYS A 85 -17.42 -16.98 1.05
C LYS A 85 -16.14 -16.53 0.35
N VAL A 86 -16.22 -15.43 -0.40
CA VAL A 86 -15.14 -14.84 -1.16
C VAL A 86 -14.58 -13.63 -0.41
N ALA A 87 -13.27 -13.60 -0.19
CA ALA A 87 -12.63 -12.45 0.42
C ALA A 87 -12.68 -11.24 -0.54
N LYS A 88 -13.12 -10.09 -0.04
CA LYS A 88 -13.17 -8.83 -0.81
C LYS A 88 -12.08 -7.84 -0.38
N ALA A 89 -11.66 -7.90 0.88
CA ALA A 89 -10.56 -7.11 1.41
C ALA A 89 -9.41 -8.01 1.87
N ALA A 90 -8.26 -7.40 2.11
CA ALA A 90 -7.12 -8.04 2.72
C ALA A 90 -6.36 -7.05 3.61
N VAL A 91 -5.57 -7.56 4.55
CA VAL A 91 -4.56 -6.79 5.27
C VAL A 91 -3.22 -6.97 4.57
N LEU A 92 -2.61 -5.89 4.09
CA LEU A 92 -1.27 -5.89 3.53
C LEU A 92 -0.22 -6.10 4.63
N ASP A 93 0.79 -6.91 4.34
CA ASP A 93 2.04 -6.97 5.08
C ASP A 93 2.99 -5.91 4.50
N VAL A 94 2.89 -4.68 5.01
CA VAL A 94 3.55 -3.49 4.43
C VAL A 94 5.09 -3.52 4.50
N ARG A 95 5.68 -4.52 5.15
CA ARG A 95 7.15 -4.68 5.28
C ARG A 95 7.71 -5.82 4.42
N LYS A 96 6.86 -6.58 3.72
CA LYS A 96 7.26 -7.63 2.78
C LYS A 96 7.14 -7.15 1.35
#